data_AF-A0AAJ0JQ62-F1
#
_entry.id   AF-A0AAJ0JQ62-F1
#
_cell.length_a   1.000
_cell.length_b   1.000
_cell.length_c   1.000
_cell.angle_alpha   90.00
_cell.angle_beta   90.00
_cell.angle_gamma   90.00
#
_symmetry.space_group_name_H-M   'P 1'
#
loop_
_entity.id
_entity.type
_entity.pdbx_description
1 polymer ?
#
loop_
_entity_poly.entity_id
_entity_poly.type
_entity_poly.pdbx_seq_one_letter_code
_entity_poly.pdbx_strand_id
1 'polypeptide(L)'
;MKREVFETKVKKRLWFLNKKEKIKLNQFLTEAQNNQANSKILNQPVKFSNVFLKQRVFSDKTHGMNFLFIMVVGMLLSNALLLGLFLFGLLTSLNVVNYFIDPQTHLSTTQLVIIMLGAIAAIVISCYFIRKVTAFFTKKLLEYRFNHVR
;
A
#
# COMPACT_ATOMS: atom_id res chain seq x y z
N MET A 1 -6.55 26.55 9.35
CA MET A 1 -5.65 25.97 8.31
C MET A 1 -6.32 26.13 6.94
N LYS A 2 -5.59 26.38 5.84
CA LYS A 2 -6.21 26.43 4.49
C LYS A 2 -6.81 25.06 4.13
N ARG A 3 -8.03 25.05 3.59
CA ARG A 3 -8.85 23.85 3.29
C ARG A 3 -8.11 22.80 2.48
N GLU A 4 -7.47 23.21 1.40
CA GLU A 4 -6.72 22.32 0.50
C GLU A 4 -5.55 21.62 1.21
N VAL A 5 -4.91 22.33 2.15
CA VAL A 5 -3.79 21.80 2.93
C VAL A 5 -4.29 20.77 3.95
N PHE A 6 -5.48 20.96 4.53
CA PHE A 6 -6.11 19.97 5.41
C PHE A 6 -6.49 18.70 4.64
N GLU A 7 -7.21 18.84 3.52
CA GLU A 7 -7.62 17.71 2.69
C GLU A 7 -6.41 16.90 2.21
N THR A 8 -5.35 17.57 1.77
CA THR A 8 -4.12 16.92 1.32
C THR A 8 -3.47 16.14 2.46
N LYS A 9 -3.43 16.67 3.68
CA LYS A 9 -2.88 15.97 4.85
C LYS A 9 -3.72 14.75 5.24
N VAL A 10 -5.05 14.83 5.18
CA VAL A 10 -5.95 13.70 5.47
C VAL A 10 -5.81 12.61 4.39
N LYS A 11 -5.88 12.98 3.11
CA LYS A 11 -5.72 12.06 1.97
C LYS A 11 -4.35 11.38 1.97
N LYS A 12 -3.28 12.11 2.33
CA LYS A 12 -1.92 11.54 2.46
C LYS A 12 -1.83 10.53 3.60
N ARG A 13 -2.45 10.77 4.75
CA ARG A 13 -2.47 9.81 5.86
C ARG A 13 -3.28 8.57 5.55
N LEU A 14 -4.36 8.72 4.78
CA LEU A 14 -5.29 7.65 4.42
C LEU A 14 -5.00 7.05 3.01
N TRP A 15 -3.75 7.13 2.55
CA TRP A 15 -3.34 6.68 1.22
C TRP A 15 -3.65 5.20 0.95
N PHE A 16 -3.62 4.39 2.01
CA PHE A 16 -3.83 2.93 2.03
C PHE A 16 -5.31 2.51 1.90
N LEU A 17 -6.26 3.45 1.93
CA LEU A 17 -7.69 3.14 1.75
C LEU A 17 -7.98 2.59 0.34
N ASN A 18 -8.91 1.65 0.26
CA ASN A 18 -9.40 1.11 -1.01
C ASN A 18 -10.28 2.13 -1.76
N LYS A 19 -10.54 1.91 -3.06
CA LYS A 19 -11.34 2.83 -3.91
C LYS A 19 -12.70 3.16 -3.27
N LYS A 20 -13.44 2.15 -2.77
CA LYS A 20 -14.74 2.33 -2.10
C LYS A 20 -14.64 3.18 -0.82
N GLU A 21 -13.57 3.01 -0.06
CA GLU A 21 -13.34 3.74 1.20
C GLU A 21 -12.91 5.18 0.95
N LYS A 22 -12.17 5.44 -0.13
CA LYS A 22 -11.83 6.80 -0.57
C LYS A 22 -13.06 7.60 -0.98
N ILE A 23 -14.05 6.95 -1.61
CA ILE A 23 -15.34 7.58 -1.92
C ILE A 23 -16.07 7.97 -0.62
N LYS A 24 -16.14 7.05 0.34
CA LYS A 24 -16.73 7.32 1.67
C LYS A 24 -15.98 8.43 2.43
N LEU A 25 -14.65 8.49 2.30
CA LEU A 25 -13.84 9.55 2.90
C LEU A 25 -14.18 10.92 2.29
N ASN A 26 -14.33 11.01 0.97
CA ASN A 26 -14.70 12.26 0.31
C ASN A 26 -16.11 12.72 0.71
N GLN A 27 -17.05 11.78 0.84
CA GLN A 27 -18.39 12.08 1.36
C GLN A 27 -18.34 12.61 2.80
N PHE A 28 -17.59 11.94 3.67
CA PHE A 28 -17.43 12.35 5.07
C PHE A 28 -16.69 13.70 5.23
N LEU A 29 -15.72 14.00 4.35
CA LEU A 29 -15.07 15.31 4.27
C LEU A 29 -16.06 16.41 3.87
N THR A 30 -16.93 16.13 2.89
CA THR A 30 -17.94 17.08 2.40
C THR A 30 -19.02 17.33 3.47
N GLU A 31 -19.46 16.29 4.16
CA GLU A 31 -20.46 16.39 5.25
C GLU A 31 -19.91 17.14 6.48
N ALA A 32 -18.66 16.87 6.87
CA ALA A 32 -17.99 17.60 7.95
C ALA A 32 -17.70 19.06 7.61
N GLN A 33 -17.63 19.40 6.32
CA GLN A 33 -17.47 20.76 5.84
C GLN A 33 -18.79 21.54 5.87
N ASN A 34 -19.91 20.90 5.56
CA ASN A 34 -21.24 21.54 5.59
C ASN A 34 -21.76 21.76 7.02
N ASN A 35 -21.36 20.90 7.97
CA ASN A 35 -21.71 21.04 9.39
C ASN A 35 -20.67 21.86 10.16
N GLN A 36 -20.89 23.19 10.24
CA GLN A 36 -20.02 24.19 10.87
C GLN A 36 -19.71 23.92 12.37
N ALA A 37 -20.51 23.06 13.03
CA ALA A 37 -20.30 22.60 14.41
C ALA A 37 -19.01 21.78 14.62
N ASN A 38 -18.41 21.22 13.56
CA ASN A 38 -17.19 20.39 13.63
C ASN A 38 -15.88 21.14 13.31
N SER A 39 -15.91 22.47 13.26
CA SER A 39 -14.76 23.34 12.93
C SER A 39 -13.50 23.07 13.78
N LYS A 40 -13.65 22.63 15.03
CA LYS A 40 -12.51 22.21 15.89
C LYS A 40 -11.81 20.94 15.39
N ILE A 41 -12.54 19.98 14.79
CA ILE A 41 -11.98 18.74 14.25
C ILE A 41 -11.31 19.00 12.88
N LEU A 42 -11.81 19.98 12.13
CA LEU A 42 -11.28 20.41 10.83
C LEU A 42 -9.90 21.09 10.90
N ASN A 43 -9.40 21.40 12.10
CA ASN A 43 -8.02 21.85 12.32
C ASN A 43 -7.08 20.71 12.77
N GLN A 44 -7.61 19.51 13.04
CA GLN A 44 -6.87 18.35 13.52
C GLN A 44 -6.99 17.17 12.54
N PRO A 45 -6.21 17.16 11.43
CA PRO A 45 -6.30 16.13 10.39
C PRO A 45 -6.04 14.72 10.93
N VAL A 46 -5.28 14.61 12.02
CA VAL A 46 -5.02 13.34 12.72
C VAL A 46 -6.28 12.81 13.40
N LYS A 47 -6.95 13.66 14.19
CA LYS A 47 -8.17 13.28 14.92
C LYS A 47 -9.30 12.94 13.96
N PHE A 48 -9.46 13.72 12.89
CA PHE A 48 -10.43 13.44 11.83
C PHE A 48 -10.21 12.07 11.17
N SER A 49 -8.97 11.77 10.78
CA SER A 49 -8.62 10.50 10.16
C SER A 49 -8.92 9.32 11.09
N ASN A 50 -8.62 9.44 12.38
CA ASN A 50 -8.88 8.40 13.37
C ASN A 50 -10.38 8.16 13.58
N VAL A 51 -11.19 9.23 13.65
CA VAL A 51 -12.66 9.12 13.78
C VAL A 51 -13.28 8.44 12.57
N PHE A 52 -12.89 8.86 11.36
CA PHE A 52 -13.35 8.22 10.12
C PHE A 52 -13.00 6.73 10.08
N LEU A 53 -11.76 6.39 10.41
CA LEU A 53 -11.30 5.01 10.42
C LEU A 53 -12.09 4.15 11.42
N LYS A 54 -12.30 4.64 12.65
CA LYS A 54 -13.06 3.93 13.69
C LYS A 54 -14.54 3.75 13.32
N GLN A 55 -15.19 4.76 12.75
CA GLN A 55 -16.62 4.71 12.46
C GLN A 55 -16.98 3.99 11.15
N ARG A 56 -16.12 4.06 10.13
CA ARG A 56 -16.47 3.67 8.76
C ARG A 56 -15.61 2.55 8.17
N VAL A 57 -14.49 2.20 8.81
CA VAL A 57 -13.48 1.30 8.21
C VAL A 57 -13.12 0.12 9.12
N PHE A 58 -12.96 0.34 10.43
CA PHE A 58 -12.59 -0.72 11.39
C PHE A 58 -13.83 -1.32 12.04
N SER A 59 -13.79 -2.65 12.22
CA SER A 59 -14.82 -3.39 12.95
C SER A 59 -14.31 -3.64 14.37
N ASP A 60 -15.17 -3.56 15.38
CA ASP A 60 -14.86 -3.84 16.80
C ASP A 60 -14.58 -5.34 17.02
N LYS A 61 -13.52 -5.89 16.41
CA LYS A 61 -13.05 -7.25 16.63
C LYS A 61 -11.80 -7.23 17.51
N THR A 62 -11.87 -7.86 18.67
CA THR A 62 -10.71 -8.05 19.54
C THR A 62 -9.77 -9.07 18.90
N HIS A 63 -8.52 -8.69 18.72
CA HIS A 63 -7.48 -9.55 18.17
C HIS A 63 -6.41 -9.74 19.24
N GLY A 64 -6.01 -10.99 19.50
CA GLY A 64 -4.96 -11.31 20.47
C GLY A 64 -3.55 -11.00 19.98
N MET A 65 -2.55 -11.07 20.87
CA MET A 65 -1.13 -10.81 20.55
C MET A 65 -0.60 -11.67 19.39
N ASN A 66 -1.04 -12.93 19.27
CA ASN A 66 -0.63 -13.84 18.19
C ASN A 66 -0.98 -13.28 16.80
N PHE A 67 -2.06 -12.51 16.67
CA PHE A 67 -2.45 -11.89 15.41
C PHE A 67 -1.46 -10.82 14.95
N LEU A 68 -0.92 -10.03 15.88
CA LEU A 68 0.14 -9.07 15.57
C LEU A 68 1.39 -9.76 15.07
N PHE A 69 1.83 -10.80 15.78
CA PHE A 69 3.04 -11.52 15.42
C PHE A 69 2.94 -12.11 14.01
N ILE A 70 1.82 -12.79 13.71
CA ILE A 70 1.53 -13.32 12.36
C ILE A 70 1.50 -12.19 11.32
N MET A 71 0.92 -11.02 11.64
CA MET A 71 0.89 -9.88 10.72
C MET A 71 2.26 -9.29 10.43
N VAL A 72 3.08 -9.09 11.45
CA VAL A 72 4.42 -8.51 11.30
C VAL A 72 5.30 -9.46 10.50
N VAL A 73 5.29 -10.75 10.85
CA VAL A 73 6.02 -11.78 10.10
C VAL A 73 5.53 -11.87 8.66
N GLY A 74 4.20 -11.91 8.45
CA GLY A 74 3.60 -11.94 7.12
C GLY A 74 3.93 -10.70 6.28
N MET A 75 3.95 -9.52 6.88
CA MET A 75 4.35 -8.27 6.23
C MET A 75 5.82 -8.33 5.78
N LEU A 76 6.71 -8.77 6.67
CA LEU A 76 8.13 -8.86 6.38
C LEU A 76 8.39 -9.87 5.27
N LEU A 77 7.82 -11.08 5.37
CA LEU A 77 8.00 -12.14 4.39
C LEU A 77 7.43 -11.75 3.03
N SER A 78 6.21 -11.18 2.98
CA SER A 78 5.59 -10.78 1.72
C SER A 78 6.37 -9.67 1.03
N ASN A 79 6.84 -8.66 1.77
CA ASN A 79 7.68 -7.61 1.21
C ASN A 79 9.04 -8.15 0.75
N ALA A 80 9.66 -9.06 1.49
CA ALA A 80 10.92 -9.69 1.10
C ALA A 80 10.77 -10.49 -0.21
N LEU A 81 9.70 -11.27 -0.35
CA LEU A 81 9.40 -12.00 -1.59
C LEU A 81 9.17 -11.07 -2.78
N LEU A 82 8.40 -9.99 -2.59
CA LEU A 82 8.15 -8.99 -3.63
C LEU A 82 9.41 -8.25 -4.06
N LEU A 83 10.26 -7.90 -3.10
CA LEU A 83 11.57 -7.30 -3.36
C LEU A 83 12.47 -8.29 -4.11
N GLY A 84 12.46 -9.56 -3.72
CA GLY A 84 13.16 -10.63 -4.43
C GLY A 84 12.70 -10.76 -5.88
N LEU A 85 11.39 -10.74 -6.14
CA LEU A 85 10.84 -10.80 -7.50
C LEU A 85 11.20 -9.55 -8.33
N PHE A 86 11.23 -8.38 -7.69
CA PHE A 86 11.68 -7.15 -8.33
C PHE A 86 13.16 -7.20 -8.72
N LEU A 87 14.02 -7.62 -7.78
CA LEU A 87 15.46 -7.79 -8.02
C LEU A 87 15.72 -8.86 -9.09
N PHE A 88 14.98 -9.97 -9.05
CA PHE A 88 15.05 -11.02 -10.05
C PHE A 88 14.75 -10.48 -11.45
N GLY A 89 13.71 -9.66 -11.61
CA GLY A 89 13.39 -8.99 -12.87
C GLY A 89 14.53 -8.08 -13.35
N LEU A 90 15.12 -7.27 -12.45
CA LEU A 90 16.25 -6.40 -12.80
C LEU A 90 17.51 -7.18 -13.21
N LEU A 91 17.89 -8.19 -12.42
CA LEU A 91 19.04 -9.04 -12.72
C LEU A 91 18.86 -9.80 -14.02
N THR A 92 17.66 -10.33 -14.27
CA THR A 92 17.34 -11.03 -15.51
C THR A 92 17.44 -10.08 -16.71
N SER A 93 16.90 -8.86 -16.59
CA SER A 93 17.00 -7.84 -17.65
C SER A 93 18.46 -7.47 -17.94
N LEU A 94 19.28 -7.26 -16.91
CA LEU A 94 20.71 -6.98 -17.06
C LEU A 94 21.44 -8.16 -17.71
N ASN A 95 21.11 -9.38 -17.31
CA ASN A 95 21.74 -10.58 -17.85
C ASN A 95 21.41 -10.78 -19.33
N VAL A 96 20.16 -10.51 -19.74
CA VAL A 96 19.78 -10.53 -21.17
C VAL A 96 20.57 -9.50 -21.96
N VAL A 97 20.76 -8.28 -21.44
CA VAL A 97 21.59 -7.25 -22.11
C VAL A 97 23.05 -7.69 -22.21
N ASN A 98 23.63 -8.21 -21.13
CA ASN A 98 25.00 -8.73 -21.14
C ASN A 98 25.18 -9.84 -22.18
N TYR A 99 24.16 -10.67 -22.36
CA TYR A 99 24.15 -11.74 -23.34
C TYR A 99 24.22 -11.26 -24.80
N PHE A 100 23.71 -10.06 -25.10
CA PHE A 100 23.88 -9.45 -26.42
C PHE A 100 25.32 -8.96 -26.66
N ILE A 101 26.09 -8.69 -25.61
CA ILE A 101 27.46 -8.19 -25.68
C ILE A 101 28.46 -9.36 -25.74
N ASP A 102 28.30 -10.33 -24.85
CA ASP A 102 29.14 -11.52 -24.76
C ASP A 102 28.26 -12.78 -24.64
N PRO A 103 27.97 -13.47 -25.76
CA PRO A 103 27.08 -14.62 -25.76
C PRO A 103 27.77 -15.83 -25.10
N GLN A 104 27.48 -16.04 -23.81
CA GLN A 104 28.05 -17.14 -23.03
C GLN A 104 27.31 -18.48 -23.17
N THR A 105 26.09 -18.50 -23.72
CA THR A 105 25.34 -19.74 -23.96
C THR A 105 24.76 -19.81 -25.39
N HIS A 106 24.07 -20.89 -25.75
CA HIS A 106 23.47 -21.08 -27.09
C HIS A 106 21.97 -20.71 -27.15
N LEU A 107 21.53 -19.69 -26.40
CA LEU A 107 20.13 -19.25 -26.44
C LEU A 107 19.84 -18.53 -27.74
N SER A 108 18.70 -18.86 -28.34
CA SER A 108 18.20 -18.15 -29.52
C SER A 108 17.80 -16.71 -29.18
N THR A 109 17.96 -15.80 -30.13
CA THR A 109 17.55 -14.40 -29.98
C THR A 109 16.06 -14.26 -29.58
N THR A 110 15.20 -15.14 -30.09
CA THR A 110 13.78 -15.19 -29.74
C THR A 110 13.55 -15.48 -28.25
N GLN A 111 14.30 -16.42 -27.67
CA GLN A 111 14.21 -16.73 -26.24
C GLN A 111 14.65 -15.53 -25.39
N LEU A 112 15.71 -14.84 -25.78
CA LEU A 112 16.20 -13.63 -25.08
C LEU A 112 15.14 -12.52 -25.06
N VAL A 113 14.45 -12.28 -26.18
CA VAL A 113 13.38 -11.29 -26.25
C VAL A 113 12.21 -11.65 -25.33
N ILE A 114 11.81 -12.92 -25.28
CA ILE A 114 10.74 -13.39 -24.38
C ILE A 114 11.14 -13.21 -22.91
N ILE A 115 12.39 -13.57 -22.55
CA ILE A 115 12.91 -13.40 -21.19
C ILE A 115 12.94 -11.91 -20.81
N MET A 116 13.34 -11.03 -21.74
CA MET A 116 13.35 -9.58 -21.51
C MET A 116 11.95 -9.03 -21.23
N LEU A 117 10.96 -9.43 -22.04
CA LEU A 117 9.57 -9.05 -21.83
C LEU A 117 9.04 -9.58 -20.48
N GLY A 118 9.37 -10.82 -20.14
CA GLY A 118 9.03 -11.43 -18.85
C GLY A 118 9.64 -10.69 -17.67
N ALA A 119 10.90 -10.26 -17.78
CA ALA A 119 11.60 -9.49 -16.76
C ALA A 119 10.95 -8.12 -16.53
N ILE A 120 10.61 -7.40 -17.61
CA ILE A 120 9.91 -6.12 -17.52
C ILE A 120 8.52 -6.30 -16.88
N ALA A 121 7.78 -7.33 -17.31
CA ALA A 121 6.48 -7.65 -16.73
C ALA A 121 6.59 -7.96 -15.22
N ALA A 122 7.59 -8.75 -14.81
CA ALA A 122 7.85 -9.07 -13.41
C ALA A 122 8.11 -7.81 -12.57
N ILE A 123 8.92 -6.87 -13.06
CA ILE A 123 9.19 -5.59 -12.41
C ILE A 123 7.89 -4.79 -12.20
N VAL A 124 7.07 -4.65 -13.25
CA VAL A 124 5.81 -3.89 -13.22
C VAL A 124 4.82 -4.51 -12.24
N ILE A 125 4.65 -5.83 -12.30
CA ILE A 125 3.76 -6.59 -11.42
C ILE A 125 4.23 -6.46 -9.97
N SER A 126 5.53 -6.64 -9.68
CA SER A 126 6.09 -6.43 -8.35
C SER A 126 5.77 -5.05 -7.79
N CYS A 127 6.00 -3.99 -8.57
CA CYS A 127 5.71 -2.61 -8.14
C CYS A 127 4.23 -2.43 -7.79
N TYR A 128 3.34 -2.98 -8.61
CA TYR A 128 1.91 -2.93 -8.37
C TYR A 128 1.50 -3.66 -7.08
N PHE A 129 2.03 -4.87 -6.87
CA PHE A 129 1.71 -5.70 -5.71
C PHE A 129 2.29 -5.14 -4.41
N ILE A 130 3.51 -4.58 -4.41
CA ILE A 130 4.10 -3.91 -3.24
C ILE A 130 3.13 -2.89 -2.66
N ARG A 131 2.59 -2.00 -3.51
CA ARG A 131 1.66 -0.97 -3.06
C ARG A 131 0.39 -1.56 -2.43
N LYS A 132 -0.15 -2.65 -3.00
CA LYS A 132 -1.35 -3.32 -2.50
C LYS A 132 -1.11 -4.04 -1.18
N VAL A 133 -0.02 -4.79 -1.10
CA VAL A 133 0.38 -5.56 0.08
C VAL A 133 0.70 -4.63 1.24
N THR A 134 1.50 -3.58 1.03
CA THR A 134 1.79 -2.60 2.07
C THR A 134 0.53 -1.89 2.56
N ALA A 135 -0.39 -1.54 1.66
CA ALA A 135 -1.67 -0.93 2.04
C ALA A 135 -2.53 -1.87 2.89
N PHE A 136 -2.59 -3.16 2.54
CA PHE A 136 -3.31 -4.18 3.30
C PHE A 136 -2.77 -4.32 4.72
N PHE A 137 -1.45 -4.54 4.86
CA PHE A 137 -0.82 -4.68 6.18
C PHE A 137 -0.94 -3.41 7.01
N THR A 138 -0.77 -2.23 6.40
CA THR A 138 -0.94 -0.94 7.10
C THR A 138 -2.35 -0.80 7.67
N LYS A 139 -3.38 -1.09 6.86
CA LYS A 139 -4.78 -1.03 7.29
C LYS A 139 -5.03 -1.96 8.48
N LYS A 140 -4.51 -3.18 8.37
CA LYS A 140 -4.70 -4.23 9.37
C LYS A 140 -3.95 -3.98 10.69
N LEU A 141 -2.74 -3.45 10.63
CA LEU A 141 -1.99 -3.02 11.82
C LEU A 141 -2.68 -1.85 12.54
N LEU A 142 -3.24 -0.91 11.78
CA LEU A 142 -4.03 0.18 12.36
C LEU A 142 -5.30 -0.36 13.03
N GLU A 143 -6.01 -1.28 12.39
CA GLU A 143 -7.19 -1.95 12.97
C GLU A 143 -6.85 -2.58 14.34
N TYR A 144 -5.74 -3.33 14.41
CA TYR A 144 -5.28 -3.89 15.68
C TYR A 144 -5.01 -2.81 16.73
N ARG A 145 -4.25 -1.76 16.36
CA ARG A 145 -3.90 -0.67 17.29
C ARG A 145 -5.15 0.00 17.86
N PHE A 146 -6.18 0.23 17.06
CA PHE A 146 -7.41 0.88 17.53
C PHE A 146 -8.28 -0.03 18.41
N ASN A 147 -8.24 -1.34 18.18
CA ASN A 147 -9.08 -2.31 18.91
C ASN A 147 -8.43 -2.82 20.20
N HIS A 148 -7.09 -2.75 20.32
CA HIS A 148 -6.36 -3.15 21.53
C HIS A 148 -6.43 -2.10 22.66
N VAL A 149 -6.79 -0.84 22.36
CA VAL A 149 -6.94 0.23 23.37
C VAL A 149 -8.35 0.22 23.96
N ARG A 150 -8.91 -0.95 24.27
CA ARG A 150 -10.20 -1.09 24.94
C ARG A 150 -10.09 -2.02 26.13
#